data_AF-A0A7X9MSB0-F1
#
_entry.id   AF-A0A7X9MSB0-F1
#
_cell.length_a   1.000
_cell.length_b   1.000
_cell.length_c   1.000
_cell.angle_alpha   90.00
_cell.angle_beta   90.00
_cell.angle_gamma   90.00
#
_symmetry.space_group_name_H-M   'P 1'
#
loop_
_entity.id
_entity.type
_entity.pdbx_description
1 polymer ?
#
loop_
_entity_poly.entity_id
_entity_poly.type
_entity_poly.pdbx_seq_one_letter_code
_entity_poly.pdbx_strand_id
1 'polypeptide(L)'
;MSKLKKEDFVGLFAKWSELRDEIQAHYKKRNNGSNDLMEKGIDLLNELIDLADGTCPLNYQERFTFIKQNYKTFAAFRQLDELFKETEKKLALRFIMESRKP
;
A
#
# COMPACT_ATOMS: atom_id res chain seq x y z
N MET A 1 7.02 -12.07 20.22
CA MET A 1 6.76 -11.40 18.93
C MET A 1 7.29 -12.31 17.83
N SER A 2 6.44 -12.72 16.89
CA SER A 2 6.88 -13.51 15.73
C SER A 2 7.83 -12.65 14.88
N LYS A 3 8.91 -13.22 14.35
CA LYS A 3 9.75 -12.52 13.38
C LYS A 3 8.92 -12.31 12.10
N LEU A 4 8.93 -11.08 11.59
CA LEU A 4 8.41 -10.76 10.27
C LEU A 4 9.14 -11.59 9.23
N LYS A 5 8.41 -12.16 8.27
CA LYS A 5 8.99 -12.88 7.16
C LYS A 5 8.73 -12.11 5.88
N LYS A 6 9.74 -12.01 5.02
CA LYS A 6 9.62 -11.28 3.75
C LYS A 6 8.51 -11.87 2.88
N GLU A 7 8.33 -13.18 2.97
CA GLU A 7 7.34 -13.98 2.25
C GLU A 7 5.90 -13.54 2.58
N ASP A 8 5.65 -13.08 3.81
CA ASP A 8 4.32 -12.62 4.26
C ASP A 8 3.87 -11.37 3.47
N PHE A 9 4.81 -10.60 2.91
CA PHE A 9 4.55 -9.36 2.18
C PHE A 9 4.43 -9.54 0.66
N VAL A 10 5.03 -10.59 0.10
CA VAL A 10 5.06 -10.82 -1.35
C VAL A 10 3.64 -10.89 -1.92
N GLY A 11 2.74 -11.61 -1.25
CA GLY A 11 1.34 -11.72 -1.66
C GLY A 11 0.59 -10.40 -1.62
N LEU A 12 0.86 -9.53 -0.63
CA LEU A 12 0.21 -8.23 -0.51
C LEU A 12 0.64 -7.28 -1.63
N PHE A 13 1.94 -7.23 -1.96
CA PHE A 13 2.42 -6.38 -3.05
C PHE A 13 1.99 -6.89 -4.44
N ALA A 14 1.87 -8.21 -4.62
CA ALA A 14 1.31 -8.77 -5.85
C ALA A 14 -0.16 -8.34 -6.04
N LYS A 15 -1.00 -8.51 -5.00
CA LYS A 15 -2.39 -8.04 -5.00
C LYS A 15 -2.49 -6.53 -5.28
N TRP A 16 -1.59 -5.73 -4.68
CA TRP A 16 -1.56 -4.29 -4.93
C TRP A 16 -1.21 -3.98 -6.39
N SER A 17 -0.24 -4.68 -6.98
CA SER A 17 0.13 -4.46 -8.38
C SER A 17 -1.04 -4.72 -9.33
N GLU A 18 -1.80 -5.80 -9.11
CA GLU A 18 -3.00 -6.12 -9.89
C GLU A 18 -4.07 -5.03 -9.73
N LEU A 19 -4.44 -4.69 -8.49
CA LEU A 19 -5.42 -3.62 -8.21
C LEU A 19 -4.99 -2.27 -8.79
N ARG A 20 -3.72 -1.90 -8.66
CA ARG A 20 -3.18 -0.65 -9.19
C ARG A 20 -3.38 -0.56 -10.70
N ASP A 21 -3.10 -1.63 -11.42
CA ASP A 21 -3.18 -1.66 -12.87
C ASP A 21 -4.65 -1.57 -13.33
N GLU A 22 -5.57 -2.25 -12.62
CA GLU A 22 -7.00 -2.13 -12.86
C GLU A 22 -7.51 -0.71 -12.59
N ILE A 23 -7.20 -0.13 -11.42
CA ILE A 23 -7.59 1.24 -11.05
C ILE A 23 -7.07 2.24 -12.08
N GLN A 24 -5.81 2.09 -12.50
CA GLN A 24 -5.20 2.96 -13.50
C GLN A 24 -5.90 2.83 -14.87
N ALA A 25 -6.32 1.62 -15.26
CA ALA A 25 -7.09 1.42 -16.47
C ALA A 25 -8.47 2.09 -16.41
N HIS A 26 -9.14 2.05 -15.25
CA HIS A 26 -10.41 2.74 -15.02
C HIS A 26 -10.28 4.27 -15.16
N TYR A 27 -9.26 4.87 -14.53
CA TYR A 27 -8.99 6.31 -14.67
C TYR A 27 -8.65 6.71 -16.11
N LYS A 28 -7.90 5.89 -16.85
CA LYS A 28 -7.63 6.12 -18.29
C LYS A 28 -8.89 6.08 -19.14
N LYS A 29 -9.81 5.16 -18.84
CA LYS A 29 -11.09 5.01 -19.54
C LYS A 29 -12.15 6.03 -19.11
N ARG A 30 -11.86 6.88 -18.11
CA ARG A 30 -12.79 7.85 -17.52
C ARG A 30 -14.13 7.23 -17.10
N ASN A 31 -14.09 6.00 -16.60
CA ASN A 31 -15.28 5.31 -16.10
C ASN A 31 -15.29 5.33 -14.56
N ASN A 32 -16.48 5.21 -13.98
CA ASN A 32 -16.66 5.33 -12.53
C ASN A 32 -16.42 4.01 -11.77
N GLY A 33 -15.77 3.04 -12.42
CA GLY A 33 -15.58 1.68 -11.88
C GLY A 33 -14.39 1.53 -10.92
N SER A 34 -13.66 2.61 -10.62
CA SER A 34 -12.48 2.57 -9.74
C SER A 34 -12.81 2.61 -8.24
N ASN A 35 -14.04 2.95 -7.84
CA ASN A 35 -14.39 3.16 -6.43
C ASN A 35 -14.20 1.90 -5.57
N ASP A 36 -14.81 0.79 -5.98
CA ASP A 36 -14.72 -0.49 -5.25
C ASP A 36 -13.27 -1.00 -5.22
N LEU A 37 -12.51 -0.75 -6.29
CA LEU A 37 -11.10 -1.12 -6.37
C LEU A 37 -10.23 -0.26 -5.44
N MET A 38 -10.55 1.03 -5.30
CA MET A 38 -9.90 1.93 -4.37
C MET A 38 -10.17 1.52 -2.91
N GLU A 39 -11.39 1.13 -2.58
CA GLU A 39 -11.74 0.60 -1.25
C GLU A 39 -10.94 -0.66 -0.93
N LYS A 40 -10.88 -1.62 -1.87
CA LYS A 40 -10.01 -2.81 -1.72
C LYS A 40 -8.53 -2.44 -1.52
N GLY A 41 -8.04 -1.43 -2.22
CA GLY A 41 -6.68 -0.94 -2.06
C GLY A 41 -6.41 -0.31 -0.68
N ILE A 42 -7.40 0.39 -0.11
CA ILE A 42 -7.34 0.95 1.24
C ILE A 42 -7.30 -0.16 2.29
N ASP A 43 -8.13 -1.19 2.13
CA ASP A 43 -8.15 -2.34 3.05
C ASP A 43 -6.84 -3.12 2.99
N LEU A 44 -6.31 -3.33 1.77
CA LEU A 44 -5.02 -3.98 1.57
C LEU A 44 -3.86 -3.17 2.19
N LEU A 45 -3.93 -1.84 2.16
CA LEU A 45 -2.93 -1.00 2.82
C LEU A 45 -3.01 -1.13 4.35
N ASN A 46 -4.22 -1.18 4.92
CA ASN A 46 -4.37 -1.43 6.36
C ASN A 46 -3.74 -2.77 6.76
N GLU A 47 -4.07 -3.85 6.03
CA GLU A 47 -3.50 -5.18 6.26
C GLU A 47 -1.96 -5.15 6.18
N LEU A 48 -1.41 -4.46 5.18
CA LEU A 48 0.02 -4.29 5.02
C LEU A 48 0.65 -3.55 6.22
N ILE A 49 0.05 -2.47 6.68
CA ILE A 49 0.59 -1.65 7.78
C ILE A 49 0.50 -2.37 9.12
N ASP A 50 -0.61 -3.09 9.38
CA ASP A 50 -0.77 -3.91 10.57
C ASP A 50 0.27 -5.02 10.63
N LEU A 51 0.56 -5.65 9.48
CA LEU A 51 1.60 -6.66 9.38
C LEU A 51 3.01 -6.05 9.50
N ALA A 52 3.22 -4.83 9.01
CA ALA A 52 4.53 -4.19 8.93
C ALA A 52 5.14 -3.79 10.29
N ASP A 53 4.42 -3.98 11.41
CA ASP A 53 4.89 -3.85 12.79
C ASP A 53 5.76 -2.60 13.02
N GLY A 54 5.13 -1.43 12.92
CA GLY A 54 5.77 -0.12 13.11
C GLY A 54 6.54 0.41 11.90
N THR A 55 6.64 -0.36 10.81
CA THR A 55 7.27 0.08 9.55
C THR A 55 6.29 0.88 8.70
N CYS A 56 5.98 2.11 9.13
CA CYS A 56 4.99 2.96 8.45
C CYS A 56 5.64 3.96 7.47
N PRO A 57 4.96 4.33 6.37
CA PRO A 57 5.38 5.38 5.45
C PRO A 57 5.35 6.77 6.09
N LEU A 58 5.91 7.79 5.43
CA LEU A 58 5.96 9.15 5.99
C LEU A 58 4.56 9.76 6.03
N ASN A 59 4.23 10.44 7.14
CA ASN A 59 2.95 11.10 7.37
C ASN A 59 1.74 10.20 7.10
N TYR A 60 1.86 8.92 7.46
CA TYR A 60 0.85 7.89 7.16
C TYR A 60 -0.57 8.31 7.56
N GLN A 61 -0.76 8.77 8.80
CA GLN A 61 -2.10 9.09 9.31
C GLN A 61 -2.81 10.18 8.50
N GLU A 62 -2.11 11.28 8.18
CA GLU A 62 -2.67 12.40 7.40
C GLU A 62 -3.01 11.96 5.98
N ARG A 63 -2.07 11.29 5.31
CA ARG A 63 -2.23 10.82 3.93
C ARG A 63 -3.31 9.75 3.82
N PHE A 64 -3.37 8.85 4.80
CA PHE A 64 -4.38 7.80 4.85
C PHE A 64 -5.78 8.37 5.10
N THR A 65 -5.90 9.39 5.95
CA THR A 65 -7.14 10.14 6.16
C THR A 65 -7.57 10.85 4.87
N PHE A 66 -6.64 11.51 4.18
CA PHE A 66 -6.89 12.13 2.88
C PHE A 66 -7.40 11.11 1.85
N ILE A 67 -6.77 9.94 1.74
CA ILE A 67 -7.19 8.89 0.81
C ILE A 67 -8.62 8.42 1.13
N LYS A 68 -8.93 8.12 2.39
CA LYS A 68 -10.28 7.68 2.80
C LYS A 68 -11.35 8.71 2.48
N GLN A 69 -11.05 10.00 2.65
CA GLN A 69 -12.01 11.08 2.33
C GLN A 69 -12.16 11.33 0.83
N ASN A 70 -11.14 11.02 0.02
CA ASN A 70 -11.05 11.43 -1.38
C ASN A 70 -10.88 10.26 -2.36
N TYR A 71 -11.20 9.02 -1.95
CA TYR A 71 -10.86 7.78 -2.66
C TYR A 71 -11.38 7.71 -4.10
N LYS A 72 -12.40 8.49 -4.44
CA LYS A 72 -12.97 8.60 -5.80
C LYS A 72 -12.12 9.45 -6.77
N THR A 73 -11.02 10.03 -6.28
CA THR A 73 -10.17 10.94 -7.05
C THR A 73 -8.87 10.27 -7.47
N PHE A 74 -8.36 10.68 -8.64
CA PHE A 74 -7.04 10.23 -9.10
C PHE A 74 -5.92 10.64 -8.14
N ALA A 75 -6.07 11.78 -7.46
CA ALA A 75 -5.11 12.23 -6.45
C ALA A 75 -5.01 11.25 -5.26
N ALA A 76 -6.15 10.74 -4.76
CA ALA A 76 -6.15 9.72 -3.72
C ALA A 76 -5.53 8.40 -4.19
N PHE A 77 -5.79 7.98 -5.44
CA PHE A 77 -5.10 6.83 -6.03
C PHE A 77 -3.59 7.00 -6.05
N ARG A 78 -3.09 8.17 -6.48
CA ARG A 78 -1.66 8.46 -6.49
C ARG A 78 -1.04 8.42 -5.09
N GLN A 79 -1.73 8.99 -4.11
CA GLN A 79 -1.31 8.93 -2.71
C GLN A 79 -1.27 7.49 -2.18
N LEU A 80 -2.27 6.67 -2.52
CA LEU A 80 -2.31 5.26 -2.15
C LEU A 80 -1.11 4.49 -2.74
N ASP A 81 -0.83 4.67 -4.04
CA ASP A 81 0.32 4.05 -4.72
C ASP A 81 1.67 4.47 -4.12
N GLU A 82 1.79 5.73 -3.69
CA GLU A 82 2.99 6.21 -2.99
C GLU A 82 3.17 5.57 -1.61
N LEU A 83 2.09 5.41 -0.83
CA LEU A 83 2.15 4.74 0.48
C LEU A 83 2.62 3.29 0.35
N PHE A 84 2.15 2.55 -0.65
CA PHE A 84 2.65 1.18 -0.92
C PHE A 84 4.15 1.18 -1.24
N LYS A 85 4.61 2.04 -2.15
CA LYS A 85 6.04 2.12 -2.55
C LYS A 85 6.95 2.52 -1.40
N GLU A 86 6.52 3.45 -0.55
CA GLU A 86 7.28 3.85 0.63
C GLU A 86 7.37 2.71 1.64
N THR A 87 6.26 2.00 1.86
CA THR A 87 6.22 0.86 2.79
C THR A 87 7.11 -0.27 2.30
N GLU A 88 7.07 -0.61 1.00
CA GLU A 88 7.94 -1.61 0.37
C GLU A 88 9.42 -1.28 0.58
N LYS A 89 9.81 -0.03 0.31
CA LYS A 89 11.20 0.43 0.51
C LYS A 89 11.63 0.32 1.96
N LYS A 90 10.79 0.73 2.91
CA LYS A 90 11.11 0.66 4.34
C LYS A 90 11.23 -0.78 4.83
N LEU A 91 10.35 -1.68 4.39
CA LEU A 91 10.41 -3.11 4.70
C LEU A 91 11.67 -3.74 4.11
N ALA A 92 12.01 -3.44 2.86
CA ALA A 92 13.25 -3.93 2.23
C ALA A 92 14.50 -3.50 3.04
N LEU A 93 14.56 -2.24 3.48
CA LEU A 93 15.64 -1.75 4.34
C LEU A 93 15.68 -2.50 5.68
N ARG A 94 14.52 -2.69 6.35
CA ARG A 94 14.43 -3.43 7.60
C ARG A 94 14.97 -4.86 7.45
N PHE A 95 14.55 -5.60 6.42
CA PHE A 95 15.02 -6.97 6.20
C PHE A 95 16.52 -7.05 5.91
N ILE A 96 17.08 -6.08 5.17
CA ILE A 96 18.53 -6.00 4.95
C ILE A 96 19.28 -5.72 6.26
N MET A 97 18.74 -4.86 7.13
CA MET A 97 19.36 -4.59 8.44
C MET A 97 19.28 -5.79 9.38
N GLU A 98 18.16 -6.52 9.37
CA GLU A 98 17.96 -7.71 10.19
C GLU A 98 18.83 -8.89 9.74
N SER A 99 19.08 -9.05 8.43
CA SER A 99 19.96 -10.10 7.92
C SER A 99 21.46 -9.84 8.18
N ARG A 100 21.82 -8.60 8.51
CA ARG A 100 23.19 -8.18 8.85
C ARG A 100 23.49 -8.23 10.35
N LYS A 101 22.50 -8.49 11.20
CA LYS A 101 22.73 -8.65 12.64
C LYS A 101 23.50 -9.97 12.87
N PRO A 102 24.68 -9.93 13.52
CA PRO A 102 25.49 -11.11 13.79
C PRO A 102 24.80 -12.11 14.72
#